data_AF-H8K6V5-F1
#
_entry.id   AF-H8K6V5-F1
#
_cell.length_a   1.000
_cell.length_b   1.000
_cell.length_c   1.000
_cell.angle_alpha   90.00
_cell.angle_beta   90.00
_cell.angle_gamma   90.00
#
_symmetry.space_group_name_H-M   'P 1'
#
loop_
_entity.id
_entity.type
_entity.pdbx_description
1 polymer ?
#
loop_
_entity_poly.entity_id
_entity_poly.type
_entity_poly.pdbx_seq_one_letter_code
_entity_poly.pdbx_strand_id
1 'polypeptide(L)'
;MNSLDQNLTALIKVHNIGERHLKLTKTKSLEKKDFSRDLKDLIEIIYLEFTESLKNIEGFLAQKQSSLKKVIKKILPKILQILCTKV
;
A
#
# COMPACT_ATOMS: atom_id res chain seq x y z
N MET A 1 1.17 -2.85 -20.52
CA MET A 1 0.17 -3.17 -19.47
C MET A 1 0.78 -4.02 -18.35
N ASN A 2 1.55 -5.07 -18.66
CA ASN A 2 2.16 -5.98 -17.67
C ASN A 2 3.08 -5.29 -16.66
N SER A 3 3.94 -4.34 -17.05
CA SER A 3 4.85 -3.69 -16.09
C SER A 3 4.12 -2.78 -15.09
N LEU A 4 3.02 -2.14 -15.50
CA LEU A 4 2.21 -1.31 -14.60
C LEU A 4 1.53 -2.18 -13.53
N ASP A 5 0.92 -3.29 -13.93
CA ASP A 5 0.25 -4.20 -13.00
C ASP A 5 1.27 -4.91 -12.07
N GLN A 6 2.47 -5.23 -12.57
CA GLN A 6 3.58 -5.73 -11.77
C GLN A 6 4.06 -4.71 -10.73
N ASN A 7 4.28 -3.45 -11.14
CA ASN A 7 4.72 -2.39 -10.23
C ASN A 7 3.67 -2.09 -9.15
N LEU A 8 2.39 -2.09 -9.51
CA LEU A 8 1.28 -1.90 -8.57
C LEU A 8 1.18 -3.08 -7.59
N THR A 9 1.35 -4.31 -8.08
CA THR A 9 1.40 -5.51 -7.23
C THR A 9 2.60 -5.48 -6.29
N ALA A 10 3.77 -5.01 -6.75
CA ALA A 10 4.96 -4.88 -5.93
C ALA A 10 4.74 -3.87 -4.79
N LEU A 11 4.07 -2.75 -5.07
CA LEU A 11 3.74 -1.74 -4.07
C LEU A 11 2.83 -2.31 -2.95
N ILE A 12 1.81 -3.09 -3.33
CA ILE A 12 0.92 -3.79 -2.38
C ILE A 12 1.70 -4.84 -1.58
N LYS A 13 2.62 -5.58 -2.20
CA LYS A 13 3.45 -6.55 -1.49
C LYS A 13 4.36 -5.90 -0.44
N VAL A 14 4.99 -4.76 -0.76
CA VAL A 14 5.81 -4.00 0.19
C VAL A 14 4.97 -3.56 1.38
N HIS A 15 3.74 -3.11 1.14
CA HIS A 15 2.79 -2.76 2.20
C HIS A 15 2.53 -3.94 3.16
N ASN A 16 2.16 -5.10 2.61
CA ASN A 16 1.85 -6.31 3.39
C ASN A 16 3.06 -6.81 4.21
N ILE A 17 4.27 -6.70 3.66
CA ILE A 17 5.50 -7.05 4.39
C ILE A 17 5.71 -6.10 5.57
N GLY A 18 5.50 -4.80 5.35
CA GLY A 18 5.58 -3.76 6.38
C GLY A 18 4.59 -3.99 7.51
N GLU A 19 3.32 -4.28 7.20
CA GLU A 19 2.29 -4.55 8.21
C GLU A 19 2.64 -5.80 9.04
N ARG A 20 3.09 -6.88 8.39
CA ARG A 20 3.51 -8.09 9.09
C ARG A 20 4.70 -7.83 10.01
N HIS A 21 5.67 -7.04 9.57
CA HIS A 21 6.83 -6.67 10.37
C HIS A 21 6.42 -5.81 11.58
N LEU A 22 5.56 -4.82 11.37
CA LEU A 22 5.02 -3.97 12.43
C LEU A 22 4.31 -4.82 13.50
N LYS A 23 3.46 -5.77 13.09
CA LYS A 23 2.78 -6.69 14.01
C LYS A 23 3.76 -7.56 14.80
N LEU A 24 4.78 -8.11 14.15
CA LEU A 24 5.83 -8.90 14.80
C LEU A 24 6.61 -8.07 15.83
N THR A 25 7.00 -6.85 15.46
CA THR A 25 7.73 -5.94 16.35
C THR A 25 6.88 -5.57 17.56
N LYS A 26 5.60 -5.22 17.36
CA LYS A 26 4.64 -4.99 18.45
C LYS A 26 4.61 -6.19 19.41
N THR A 27 4.34 -7.39 18.91
CA THR A 27 4.25 -8.60 19.74
C THR A 27 5.54 -8.82 20.56
N LYS A 28 6.71 -8.76 19.91
CA LYS A 28 8.00 -8.93 20.59
C LYS A 28 8.27 -7.88 21.65
N SER A 29 7.85 -6.64 21.42
CA SER A 29 7.98 -5.55 22.40
C SER A 29 7.07 -5.76 23.61
N LEU A 30 5.85 -6.27 23.42
CA LEU A 30 4.91 -6.53 24.52
C LEU A 30 5.31 -7.74 25.39
N GLU A 31 6.04 -8.70 24.81
CA GLU A 31 6.62 -9.86 25.53
C GLU A 31 7.78 -9.47 26.46
N LYS A 32 8.36 -8.27 26.32
CA LYS A 32 9.42 -7.78 27.21
C LYS A 32 8.90 -7.61 28.63
N LYS A 33 9.55 -8.29 29.58
CA LYS A 33 9.16 -8.30 31.00
C LYS A 33 9.60 -7.03 31.73
N ASP A 34 10.67 -6.43 31.25
CA ASP A 34 11.29 -5.18 31.72
C ASP A 34 10.52 -3.93 31.29
N PHE A 35 9.58 -4.04 30.35
CA PHE A 35 8.75 -2.92 29.94
C PHE A 35 7.64 -2.65 30.95
N SER A 36 7.53 -1.40 31.40
CA SER A 36 6.43 -0.96 32.26
C SER A 36 5.08 -1.08 31.54
N ARG A 37 4.01 -1.07 32.32
CA ARG A 37 2.64 -1.08 31.78
C ARG A 37 2.39 0.12 30.88
N ASP A 38 2.76 1.32 31.32
CA ASP A 38 2.58 2.56 30.56
C ASP A 38 3.31 2.50 29.21
N LEU A 39 4.51 1.92 29.17
CA LEU A 39 5.24 1.73 27.91
C LEU A 39 4.54 0.74 26.98
N LYS A 40 3.97 -0.35 27.52
CA LYS A 40 3.19 -1.32 26.74
C LYS A 40 1.90 -0.70 26.19
N ASP A 41 1.23 0.12 26.99
CA ASP A 41 0.04 0.85 26.58
C ASP A 41 0.39 1.86 25.46
N LEU A 42 1.53 2.55 25.57
CA LEU A 42 2.03 3.44 24.52
C LEU A 42 2.36 2.66 23.23
N ILE A 43 2.98 1.48 23.32
CA ILE A 43 3.25 0.61 22.17
C ILE A 43 1.94 0.22 21.46
N GLU A 44 0.88 -0.10 22.22
CA GLU A 44 -0.43 -0.42 21.67
C GLU A 44 -1.06 0.79 20.95
N ILE A 45 -1.02 1.98 21.55
CA ILE A 45 -1.53 3.22 20.93
C ILE A 45 -0.80 3.51 19.62
N ILE A 46 0.53 3.50 19.65
CA ILE A 46 1.36 3.75 18.47
C ILE A 46 1.03 2.71 17.38
N TYR A 47 0.90 1.44 17.73
CA TYR A 47 0.53 0.40 16.78
C TYR A 47 -0.83 0.68 16.12
N LEU A 48 -1.84 1.12 16.88
CA LEU A 48 -3.15 1.48 16.35
C LEU A 48 -3.07 2.67 15.39
N GLU A 49 -2.38 3.75 15.76
CA GLU A 49 -2.21 4.93 14.90
C GLU A 49 -1.49 4.60 13.59
N PHE A 50 -0.43 3.77 13.65
CA PHE A 50 0.27 3.32 12.45
C PHE A 50 -0.62 2.43 11.58
N THR A 51 -1.37 1.50 12.16
CA THR A 51 -2.24 0.60 11.37
C THR A 51 -3.40 1.35 10.71
N GLU A 52 -3.96 2.38 11.36
CA GLU A 52 -4.96 3.25 10.74
C GLU A 52 -4.35 4.05 9.57
N SER A 53 -3.18 4.64 9.78
CA SER A 53 -2.45 5.37 8.74
C SER A 53 -2.13 4.48 7.53
N LEU A 54 -1.73 3.23 7.78
CA LEU A 54 -1.47 2.24 6.73
C LEU A 54 -2.73 1.96 5.89
N LYS A 55 -3.90 1.74 6.51
CA LYS A 55 -5.17 1.55 5.80
C LYS A 55 -5.53 2.74 4.91
N ASN A 56 -5.29 3.96 5.39
CA ASN A 56 -5.56 5.17 4.61
C ASN A 56 -4.65 5.25 3.37
N ILE A 57 -3.38 4.87 3.50
CA ILE A 57 -2.43 4.80 2.39
C ILE A 57 -2.87 3.72 1.39
N GLU A 58 -3.27 2.53 1.83
CA GLU A 58 -3.79 1.48 0.94
C GLU A 58 -4.99 1.96 0.12
N GLY A 59 -5.97 2.60 0.78
CA GLY A 59 -7.15 3.15 0.12
C GLY A 59 -6.78 4.20 -0.94
N PHE A 60 -5.86 5.11 -0.61
CA PHE A 60 -5.35 6.11 -1.54
C PHE A 60 -4.66 5.46 -2.75
N LEU A 61 -3.79 4.47 -2.52
CA LEU A 61 -3.08 3.76 -3.59
C LEU A 61 -4.06 3.02 -4.52
N ALA A 62 -5.04 2.31 -3.96
CA ALA A 62 -6.08 1.64 -4.73
C ALA A 62 -6.90 2.62 -5.59
N GLN A 63 -7.23 3.79 -5.04
CA GLN A 63 -7.94 4.85 -5.77
C GLN A 63 -7.10 5.41 -6.93
N LYS A 64 -5.82 5.71 -6.70
CA LYS A 64 -4.90 6.20 -7.74
C LYS A 64 -4.68 5.15 -8.83
N GLN A 65 -4.53 3.88 -8.46
CA GLN A 65 -4.43 2.77 -9.40
C GLN A 65 -5.66 2.67 -10.31
N SER A 66 -6.87 2.71 -9.72
CA SER A 66 -8.12 2.69 -10.48
C SER A 66 -8.24 3.87 -11.44
N SER A 67 -7.89 5.07 -10.96
CA SER A 67 -7.91 6.30 -11.76
C SER A 67 -6.95 6.22 -12.95
N LEU A 68 -5.72 5.76 -12.73
CA LEU A 68 -4.73 5.59 -13.78
C LEU A 68 -5.17 4.55 -14.82
N LYS A 69 -5.71 3.40 -14.39
CA LYS A 69 -6.27 2.39 -15.29
C LYS A 69 -7.37 2.98 -16.18
N LYS A 70 -8.29 3.79 -15.62
CA LYS A 70 -9.34 4.47 -16.40
C LYS A 70 -8.77 5.44 -17.44
N VAL A 71 -7.78 6.25 -17.07
CA VAL A 71 -7.13 7.20 -17.99
C VAL A 71 -6.44 6.48 -19.15
N ILE A 72 -5.64 5.45 -18.87
CA ILE A 72 -4.96 4.64 -19.89
C ILE A 72 -5.98 4.02 -20.85
N LYS A 73 -7.08 3.45 -20.34
CA LYS A 73 -8.12 2.82 -21.16
C LYS A 73 -8.81 3.82 -22.11
N LYS A 74 -8.89 5.10 -21.73
CA LYS A 74 -9.44 6.18 -22.58
C LYS A 74 -8.47 6.66 -23.65
N ILE A 75 -7.17 6.71 -23.34
CA ILE A 75 -6.14 7.27 -24.23
C ILE A 75 -5.67 6.22 -25.25
N LEU A 76 -5.57 4.95 -24.85
CA LEU A 76 -5.03 3.88 -25.70
C LEU A 76 -5.73 3.77 -27.06
N PRO A 77 -7.07 3.81 -27.17
CA PRO A 77 -7.75 3.75 -28.47
C PRO A 77 -7.43 4.94 -29.37
N LYS A 78 -7.30 6.15 -28.79
CA LYS A 78 -6.96 7.36 -29.56
C LYS A 78 -5.54 7.28 -30.12
N ILE A 79 -4.59 6.79 -29.33
CA ILE A 79 -3.21 6.57 -29.79
C ILE A 79 -3.19 5.52 -30.91
N LEU A 80 -3.87 4.39 -30.71
CA LEU A 80 -3.97 3.33 -31.73
C LEU A 80 -4.58 3.85 -33.03
N GLN A 81 -5.66 4.65 -32.94
CA GLN A 81 -6.27 5.26 -34.11
C GLN A 81 -5.28 6.14 -34.86
N ILE A 82 -4.59 7.07 -34.19
CA ILE A 82 -3.58 7.95 -34.81
C ILE A 82 -2.47 7.15 -35.50
N LEU A 83 -2.01 6.07 -34.88
CA LEU A 83 -0.97 5.22 -35.45
C LEU A 83 -1.49 4.43 -36.66
N CYS A 84 -2.71 3.90 -36.60
CA CYS A 84 -3.33 3.20 -37.72
C CYS A 84 -3.66 4.13 -38.91
N THR A 85 -3.94 5.42 -38.69
CA THR A 85 -4.15 6.37 -39.80
C THR A 85 -2.86 6.85 -40.47
N LYS A 86 -1.68 6.50 -39.91
CA LYS A 86 -0.36 6.90 -40.45
C LYS A 86 0.36 5.77 -41.20
N VAL A 87 -0.19 4.56 -41.22
CA VAL A 87 0.26 3.40 -42.00
C VAL A 87 -0.68 3.24 -43.18
#